data_AF-A0A1F9Q4A2-F1
#
_entry.id   AF-A0A1F9Q4A2-F1
#
_cell.length_a   1.000
_cell.length_b   1.000
_cell.length_c   1.000
_cell.angle_alpha   90.00
_cell.angle_beta   90.00
_cell.angle_gamma   90.00
#
_symmetry.space_group_name_H-M   'P 1'
#
loop_
_entity.id
_entity.type
_entity.pdbx_description
1 polymer ?
#
loop_
_entity_poly.entity_id
_entity_poly.type
_entity_poly.pdbx_seq_one_letter_code
_entity_poly.pdbx_strand_id
1 'polypeptide(L)'
;MAQPEEMYQCQTTNCGYIYNPDKGDRKGKIPAGTKFEDLPDEWRCPVCGGTKRCFRPLAGPGSTREVACPTPVAGEESMQKYVCNVCGYVYDPAAGDPDNGVKPGTKFADVSSSWSCPICGASKDDFSPE
;
A
#
# COMPACT_ATOMS: atom_id res chain seq x y z
N MET A 1 -24.43 1.53 19.15
CA MET A 1 -23.32 0.65 18.74
C MET A 1 -22.51 1.43 17.73
N ALA A 2 -21.41 2.04 18.15
CA ALA A 2 -20.54 2.78 17.25
C ALA A 2 -19.86 1.79 16.29
N GLN A 3 -19.88 2.09 15.00
CA GLN A 3 -19.25 1.25 13.99
C GLN A 3 -17.74 1.20 14.28
N PRO A 4 -17.05 0.07 14.04
CA PRO A 4 -15.58 0.00 14.20
C PRO A 4 -14.84 1.00 13.30
N GLU A 5 -15.51 1.51 12.28
CA GLU A 5 -15.06 2.56 11.37
C GLU A 5 -14.97 3.94 12.02
N GLU A 6 -15.70 4.16 13.12
CA GLU A 6 -15.73 5.44 13.85
C GLU A 6 -14.72 5.48 15.01
N MET A 7 -14.00 4.38 15.27
CA MET A 7 -12.94 4.28 16.27
C MET A 7 -11.60 4.71 15.67
N TYR A 8 -10.81 5.50 16.39
CA TYR A 8 -9.55 6.04 15.86
C TYR A 8 -8.38 5.69 16.78
N GLN A 9 -7.32 5.08 16.24
CA GLN A 9 -6.10 4.79 16.97
C GLN A 9 -5.01 5.82 16.70
N CYS A 10 -4.40 6.32 17.76
CA CYS A 10 -3.21 7.14 17.73
C CYS A 10 -2.02 6.32 17.21
N GLN A 11 -1.48 6.73 16.06
CA GLN A 11 -0.32 6.11 15.42
C GLN A 11 1.02 6.65 15.92
N THR A 12 1.03 7.46 16.98
CA THR A 12 2.28 7.82 17.64
C THR A 12 2.94 6.55 18.19
N THR A 13 4.21 6.33 17.84
CA THR A 13 4.99 5.12 18.12
C THR A 13 4.97 4.67 19.59
N ASN A 14 4.80 5.60 20.53
CA ASN A 14 4.79 5.31 21.96
C ASN A 14 3.40 5.49 22.64
N CYS A 15 2.31 5.48 21.86
CA CYS A 15 0.97 5.79 22.38
C CYS A 15 -0.04 4.66 22.21
N GLY A 16 -0.44 4.36 20.97
CA GLY A 16 -1.48 3.35 20.70
C GLY A 16 -2.87 3.66 21.29
N TYR A 17 -3.14 4.88 21.76
CA TYR A 17 -4.43 5.25 22.33
C TYR A 17 -5.57 5.11 21.30
N ILE A 18 -6.65 4.44 21.67
CA ILE A 18 -7.84 4.25 20.81
C ILE A 18 -8.96 5.19 21.30
N TYR A 19 -9.28 6.18 20.49
CA TYR A 19 -10.44 7.05 20.63
C TYR A 19 -11.70 6.30 20.25
N ASN A 20 -12.63 6.19 21.21
CA ASN A 20 -13.95 5.62 21.01
C ASN A 20 -15.00 6.73 21.08
N PRO A 21 -15.74 7.03 20.00
CA PRO A 21 -16.69 8.14 19.98
C PRO A 21 -17.84 7.94 20.98
N ASP A 22 -18.26 6.69 21.22
CA ASP A 22 -19.31 6.35 22.20
C ASP A 22 -18.91 6.67 23.65
N LYS A 23 -17.61 6.60 23.96
CA LYS A 23 -17.09 6.96 25.29
C LYS A 23 -16.58 8.41 25.36
N GLY A 24 -16.25 9.02 24.22
CA GLY A 24 -15.58 10.30 24.16
C GLY A 24 -14.21 10.25 24.85
N ASP A 25 -13.75 11.41 25.31
CA ASP A 25 -12.48 11.55 26.02
C ASP A 25 -12.64 12.48 27.23
N ARG A 26 -12.83 11.92 28.42
CA ARG A 26 -12.99 12.71 29.65
C ARG A 26 -11.78 13.61 29.93
N LYS A 27 -10.57 13.20 29.54
CA LYS A 27 -9.33 13.93 29.81
C LYS A 27 -9.11 15.06 28.78
N GLY A 28 -9.57 14.87 27.55
CA GLY A 28 -9.67 15.88 26.50
C GLY A 28 -10.95 16.74 26.57
N LYS A 29 -11.78 16.58 27.62
CA LYS A 29 -13.08 17.25 27.79
C LYS A 29 -14.05 17.04 26.61
N ILE A 30 -13.96 15.89 25.94
CA ILE A 30 -14.85 15.50 24.85
C ILE A 30 -15.97 14.63 25.43
N PRO A 31 -17.26 15.02 25.29
CA PRO A 31 -18.37 14.23 25.79
C PRO A 31 -18.53 12.90 25.02
N ALA A 32 -19.15 11.93 25.68
CA ALA A 32 -19.56 10.68 25.05
C ALA A 32 -20.55 10.96 23.91
N GLY A 33 -20.29 10.40 22.73
CA GLY A 33 -21.08 10.60 21.51
C GLY A 33 -20.47 11.57 20.49
N THR A 34 -19.34 12.23 20.78
CA THR A 34 -18.67 13.10 19.81
C THR A 34 -17.88 12.27 18.80
N LYS A 35 -18.19 12.41 17.51
CA LYS A 35 -17.44 11.75 16.42
C LYS A 35 -16.08 12.40 16.23
N PHE A 36 -15.08 11.64 15.77
CA PHE A 36 -13.72 12.15 15.55
C PHE A 36 -13.65 13.40 14.66
N GLU A 37 -14.54 13.49 13.67
CA GLU A 37 -14.64 14.64 12.76
C GLU A 37 -15.11 15.93 13.44
N ASP A 38 -15.87 15.79 14.52
CA ASP A 38 -16.42 16.90 15.32
C ASP A 38 -15.47 17.34 16.43
N LEU A 39 -14.30 16.68 16.58
CA LEU A 39 -13.33 17.08 17.60
C LEU A 39 -12.65 18.40 17.24
N PRO A 40 -12.46 19.30 18.22
CA PRO A 40 -11.77 20.56 17.99
C PRO A 40 -10.33 20.32 17.53
N ASP A 41 -9.82 21.21 16.68
CA ASP A 41 -8.45 21.11 16.16
C ASP A 41 -7.37 21.15 17.26
N GLU A 42 -7.69 21.81 18.37
CA GLU A 42 -6.84 21.91 19.55
C GLU A 42 -6.85 20.63 20.42
N TRP A 43 -7.73 19.67 20.13
CA TRP A 43 -7.74 18.41 20.86
C TRP A 43 -6.46 17.61 20.59
N ARG A 44 -5.84 17.18 21.69
CA ARG A 44 -4.63 16.37 21.70
C ARG A 44 -4.90 15.07 22.43
N CYS A 45 -4.23 14.01 21.98
CA CYS A 45 -4.26 12.72 22.64
C CYS A 45 -3.87 12.88 24.12
N PRO A 46 -4.68 12.39 25.08
CA PRO A 46 -4.39 12.53 26.50
C PRO A 46 -3.22 11.66 27.00
N VAL A 47 -2.74 10.73 26.16
CA VAL A 47 -1.64 9.82 26.46
C VAL A 47 -0.31 10.39 25.96
N CYS A 48 -0.24 10.86 24.70
CA CYS A 48 1.02 11.32 24.09
C CYS A 48 1.07 12.80 23.70
N GLY A 49 -0.04 13.53 23.77
CA GLY A 49 -0.13 14.91 23.28
C GLY A 49 -0.11 15.05 21.75
N GLY A 50 -0.13 13.95 20.99
CA GLY A 50 -0.24 13.98 19.54
C GLY A 50 -1.55 14.63 19.09
N THR A 51 -1.51 15.37 17.99
CA THR A 51 -2.71 16.00 17.43
C THR A 51 -3.61 14.97 16.75
N LYS A 52 -4.85 15.35 16.42
CA LYS A 52 -5.79 14.51 15.68
C LYS A 52 -5.25 13.99 14.33
N ARG A 53 -4.22 14.63 13.77
CA ARG A 53 -3.51 14.20 12.54
C ARG A 53 -2.78 12.86 12.70
N CYS A 54 -2.40 12.51 13.92
CA CYS A 54 -1.72 11.25 14.20
C CYS A 54 -2.69 10.08 14.41
N PHE A 55 -4.00 10.32 14.34
CA PHE A 55 -4.99 9.27 14.50
C PHE A 55 -5.42 8.73 13.14
N ARG A 56 -5.59 7.42 13.08
CA ARG A 56 -6.19 6.74 11.93
C ARG A 56 -7.39 5.91 12.38
N PRO A 57 -8.42 5.73 11.55
CA PRO A 57 -9.56 4.89 11.89
C PRO A 57 -9.10 3.45 12.19
N LEU A 58 -9.92 2.64 12.88
CA LEU A 58 -9.63 1.24 13.22
C LEU A 58 -10.33 0.23 12.28
N ALA A 59 -11.33 0.65 11.51
CA ALA A 59 -11.82 -0.11 10.35
C ALA A 59 -12.08 0.82 9.16
N GLY A 60 -11.78 0.34 7.94
CA GLY A 60 -11.92 1.09 6.68
C GLY A 60 -10.61 1.17 5.87
N PRO A 61 -10.66 1.61 4.60
CA PRO A 61 -9.52 1.60 3.66
C PRO A 61 -8.32 2.51 4.03
N GLY A 62 -8.31 3.09 5.23
CA GLY A 62 -7.19 3.86 5.78
C GLY A 62 -6.79 3.44 7.21
N SER A 63 -7.34 2.34 7.72
CA SER A 63 -7.19 1.95 9.12
C SER A 63 -6.00 1.04 9.39
N THR A 64 -5.92 -0.09 8.70
CA THR A 64 -4.93 -1.12 9.04
C THR A 64 -3.80 -1.08 8.03
N ARG A 65 -2.57 -1.00 8.54
CA ARG A 65 -1.51 -1.83 7.95
C ARG A 65 -2.11 -3.21 7.76
N GLU A 66 -2.26 -3.62 6.51
CA GLU A 66 -2.34 -5.01 6.14
C GLU A 66 -0.98 -5.64 6.49
N VAL A 67 -0.73 -5.81 7.78
CA VAL A 67 0.36 -6.63 8.30
C VAL A 67 -0.29 -7.58 9.29
N ALA A 68 -1.17 -8.43 8.76
CA ALA A 68 -1.15 -9.81 9.18
C ALA A 68 0.07 -10.44 8.50
N CYS A 69 1.20 -10.45 9.22
CA CYS A 69 2.23 -11.44 8.96
C CYS A 69 1.54 -12.81 9.14
N PRO A 70 1.54 -13.64 8.09
CA PRO A 70 2.74 -14.44 7.91
C PRO A 70 3.38 -14.23 6.54
N THR A 71 4.69 -14.01 6.59
CA THR A 71 5.71 -14.27 5.56
C THR A 71 6.05 -13.10 4.61
N PRO A 72 7.35 -12.78 4.42
CA PRO A 72 7.79 -11.94 3.32
C PRO A 72 7.65 -12.73 2.01
N VAL A 73 6.56 -12.51 1.29
CA VAL A 73 6.52 -12.78 -0.15
C VAL A 73 6.39 -11.44 -0.85
N ALA A 74 7.53 -10.94 -1.30
CA ALA A 74 7.75 -10.03 -2.41
C ALA A 74 6.45 -9.49 -3.06
N GLY A 75 5.86 -8.48 -2.43
CA GLY A 75 4.76 -7.67 -2.97
C GLY A 75 5.24 -6.30 -3.38
N GLU A 76 6.46 -6.23 -3.90
CA GLU A 76 6.87 -5.14 -4.78
C GLU A 76 6.71 -5.72 -6.18
N GLU A 77 5.49 -5.67 -6.72
CA GLU A 77 5.26 -5.83 -8.15
C GLU A 77 5.72 -4.55 -8.86
N SER A 78 6.97 -4.17 -8.59
CA SER A 78 7.74 -3.34 -9.49
C SER A 78 7.73 -4.10 -10.81
N MET A 79 7.14 -3.46 -11.80
CA MET A 79 7.28 -3.80 -13.20
C MET A 79 8.77 -3.79 -13.57
N GLN A 80 9.49 -4.83 -13.16
CA GLN A 80 10.92 -4.99 -13.36
C GLN A 80 11.11 -5.02 -14.86
N LYS A 81 11.87 -4.06 -15.38
CA LYS A 81 12.23 -4.03 -16.79
C LYS A 81 13.29 -5.10 -17.01
N TYR A 82 13.25 -5.73 -18.18
CA TYR A 82 14.18 -6.79 -18.53
C TYR A 82 15.00 -6.35 -19.72
N VAL A 83 16.32 -6.32 -19.58
CA VAL A 83 17.23 -5.99 -20.66
C VAL A 83 17.73 -7.27 -21.35
N CYS A 84 17.63 -7.30 -22.66
CA CYS A 84 18.22 -8.36 -23.49
C CYS A 84 19.75 -8.21 -23.47
N ASN A 85 20.47 -9.22 -22.99
CA ASN A 85 21.93 -9.19 -22.92
C ASN A 85 22.60 -9.23 -24.31
N VAL A 86 21.87 -9.63 -25.35
CA VAL A 86 22.41 -9.76 -26.72
C VAL A 86 22.39 -8.44 -27.47
N CYS A 87 21.33 -7.64 -27.33
CA CYS A 87 21.14 -6.41 -28.11
C CYS A 87 20.88 -5.15 -27.26
N GLY A 88 20.69 -5.28 -25.95
CA GLY A 88 20.38 -4.18 -25.04
C GLY A 88 18.92 -3.71 -25.08
N TYR A 89 18.01 -4.43 -25.74
CA TYR A 89 16.59 -4.10 -25.75
C TYR A 89 15.98 -4.22 -24.35
N VAL A 90 15.32 -3.17 -23.88
CA VAL A 90 14.65 -3.14 -22.57
C VAL A 90 13.17 -3.44 -22.76
N TYR A 91 12.75 -4.62 -22.32
CA TYR A 91 11.35 -5.01 -22.19
C TYR A 91 10.72 -4.31 -20.98
N ASP A 92 9.74 -3.46 -21.25
CA ASP A 92 8.92 -2.82 -20.23
C ASP A 92 7.58 -3.57 -20.10
N PRO A 93 7.28 -4.21 -18.95
CA PRO A 93 6.05 -4.96 -18.80
C PRO A 93 4.80 -4.08 -18.79
N ALA A 94 4.90 -2.76 -18.59
CA ALA A 94 3.78 -1.83 -18.71
C ALA A 94 3.43 -1.59 -20.18
N ALA A 95 4.46 -1.40 -21.01
CA ALA A 95 4.31 -1.25 -22.45
C ALA A 95 3.99 -2.59 -23.16
N GLY A 96 4.50 -3.71 -22.64
CA GLY A 96 4.44 -5.02 -23.28
C GLY A 96 5.13 -5.01 -24.65
N ASP A 97 4.70 -5.91 -25.54
CA ASP A 97 5.15 -5.93 -26.94
C ASP A 97 4.01 -6.40 -27.86
N PRO A 98 3.06 -5.50 -28.20
CA PRO A 98 1.83 -5.87 -28.92
C PRO A 98 2.11 -6.34 -30.36
N ASP A 99 3.22 -5.92 -30.95
CA ASP A 99 3.66 -6.35 -32.29
C ASP A 99 4.01 -7.85 -32.31
N ASN A 100 4.52 -8.38 -31.19
CA ASN A 100 4.86 -9.80 -31.01
C ASN A 100 3.83 -10.57 -30.16
N GLY A 101 2.63 -10.01 -29.99
CA GLY A 101 1.51 -10.67 -29.31
C GLY A 101 1.54 -10.62 -27.79
N VAL A 102 2.40 -9.78 -27.20
CA VAL A 102 2.49 -9.57 -25.75
C VAL A 102 1.72 -8.31 -25.37
N LYS A 103 0.67 -8.46 -24.57
CA LYS A 103 -0.17 -7.30 -24.21
C LYS A 103 0.57 -6.36 -23.25
N PRO A 104 0.32 -5.04 -23.34
CA PRO A 104 0.74 -4.11 -22.29
C PRO A 104 0.18 -4.56 -20.94
N GLY A 105 1.00 -4.55 -19.89
CA GLY A 105 0.66 -5.10 -18.59
C GLY A 105 1.11 -6.54 -18.35
N THR A 106 1.70 -7.21 -19.35
CA THR A 106 2.18 -8.59 -19.19
C THR A 106 3.56 -8.59 -18.54
N LYS A 107 3.70 -9.24 -17.39
CA LYS A 107 5.01 -9.42 -16.76
C LYS A 107 5.89 -10.31 -17.62
N PHE A 108 7.20 -10.09 -17.63
CA PHE A 108 8.13 -10.94 -18.38
C PHE A 108 8.03 -12.43 -18.01
N ALA A 109 7.71 -12.75 -16.74
CA ALA A 109 7.47 -14.11 -16.29
C ALA A 109 6.17 -14.74 -16.84
N ASP A 110 5.20 -13.92 -17.25
CA ASP A 110 3.92 -14.34 -17.84
C ASP A 110 3.98 -14.36 -19.38
N VAL A 111 5.02 -13.76 -19.96
CA VAL A 111 5.28 -13.83 -21.39
C VAL A 111 5.52 -15.29 -21.80
N SER A 112 4.81 -15.71 -22.85
CA SER A 112 4.90 -17.07 -23.37
C SER A 112 6.34 -17.46 -23.67
N SER A 113 6.68 -18.73 -23.43
CA SER A 113 8.03 -19.24 -23.68
C SER A 113 8.48 -19.16 -25.13
N SER A 114 7.54 -19.00 -26.05
CA SER A 114 7.78 -18.84 -27.48
C SER A 114 8.09 -17.38 -27.89
N TRP A 115 8.04 -16.43 -26.97
CA TRP A 115 8.40 -15.05 -27.24
C TRP A 115 9.92 -14.88 -27.26
N SER A 116 10.37 -14.13 -28.26
CA SER A 116 11.77 -13.80 -28.48
C SER A 116 11.90 -12.29 -28.65
N CYS A 117 13.10 -11.77 -28.38
CA CYS A 117 13.40 -10.37 -28.52
C CYS A 117 13.08 -9.89 -29.95
N PRO A 118 12.28 -8.83 -30.14
CA PRO A 118 11.94 -8.32 -31.48
C PRO A 118 13.15 -7.78 -32.26
N ILE A 119 14.23 -7.43 -31.56
CA ILE A 119 15.42 -6.82 -32.17
C ILE A 119 16.42 -7.88 -32.67
N CYS A 120 16.62 -8.96 -31.91
CA CYS A 120 17.68 -9.93 -32.19
C CYS A 120 17.21 -11.40 -32.25
N GLY A 121 15.95 -11.69 -31.92
CA GLY A 121 15.42 -13.04 -31.88
C GLY A 121 15.93 -13.89 -30.71
N ALA A 122 16.67 -13.31 -29.76
CA ALA A 122 17.13 -14.02 -28.57
C ALA A 122 15.93 -14.47 -27.72
N SER A 123 16.05 -15.64 -27.09
CA SER A 123 15.00 -16.16 -26.21
C SER A 123 14.95 -15.36 -24.91
N LYS A 124 13.85 -15.47 -24.19
CA LYS A 124 13.66 -14.87 -22.85
C LYS A 124 14.75 -15.26 -21.83
N ASP A 125 15.46 -16.36 -22.04
CA ASP A 125 16.59 -16.81 -21.21
C ASP A 125 17.80 -15.87 -21.30
N ASP A 126 17.94 -15.12 -22.39
CA ASP A 126 18.99 -14.12 -22.60
C ASP A 126 18.64 -12.73 -22.01
N PHE A 127 17.54 -12.61 -21.29
CA PHE A 127 17.14 -11.36 -20.63
C PHE A 127 17.53 -11.35 -19.16
N SER A 128 17.97 -10.20 -18.66
CA SER A 128 18.27 -9.96 -17.25
C SER A 128 17.44 -8.82 -16.69
N PRO A 129 17.05 -8.88 -15.41
CA PRO A 129 16.38 -7.77 -14.76
C PRO A 129 17.31 -6.55 -14.71
N GLU A 130 16.79 -5.38 -15.10
CA GLU A 130 17.40 -4.05 -14.90
C GLU A 130 17.09 -3.50 -13.50
#